data_AF-X1QIV4-F1
#
_entry.id   AF-X1QIV4-F1
#
_cell.length_a   1.000
_cell.length_b   1.000
_cell.length_c   1.000
_cell.angle_alpha   90.00
_cell.angle_beta   90.00
_cell.angle_gamma   90.00
#
_symmetry.space_group_name_H-M   'P 1'
#
loop_
_entity.id
_entity.type
_entity.pdbx_description
1 polymer ?
#
loop_
_entity_poly.entity_id
_entity_poly.type
_entity_poly.pdbx_seq_one_letter_code
_entity_poly.pdbx_strand_id
1 'polypeptide(L)'
;IEGLLVARELYERKEIKRFAVVCLPHLCDQWQDELKSKFGVEAVIIRSGTATALERQIRVHENIFRAFPFQIISIDYIKTGNKRQVFIDHCPELIIVDEAHTCARPAGANNSQQLRYHLLHDISRKEDQHLLLLTATPHSGKQAEFQSLLGMLKPDYEKIEIISSSEKERKDIAKCFVQRRRADVVKWLGEETKFPDRISTDRDYEVGKEYGDIFNDILAYAREIVAASSGDGRKQRYSYWDSMADRNERLH
;
A
#
# COMPACT_ATOMS: atom_id res chain seq x y z
N ILE A 1 -12.31 -0.53 -11.62
CA ILE A 1 -11.20 -1.27 -10.98
C ILE A 1 -11.30 -2.73 -11.42
N GLU A 2 -10.29 -3.26 -12.10
CA GLU A 2 -10.31 -4.63 -12.65
C GLU A 2 -10.41 -5.71 -11.55
N GLY A 3 -9.81 -5.47 -10.37
CA GLY A 3 -9.87 -6.42 -9.26
C GLY A 3 -11.29 -6.73 -8.76
N LEU A 4 -12.23 -5.78 -8.89
CA LEU A 4 -13.63 -6.02 -8.54
C LEU A 4 -14.36 -6.92 -9.55
N LEU A 5 -13.89 -6.98 -10.80
CA LEU A 5 -14.43 -7.94 -11.79
C LEU A 5 -14.06 -9.37 -11.39
N VAL A 6 -12.84 -9.59 -10.90
CA VAL A 6 -12.40 -10.90 -10.37
C VAL A 6 -13.25 -11.29 -9.16
N ALA A 7 -13.45 -10.36 -8.21
CA ALA A 7 -14.28 -10.60 -7.03
C ALA A 7 -15.72 -10.96 -7.40
N ARG A 8 -16.30 -10.25 -8.37
CA ARG A 8 -17.65 -10.50 -8.88
C ARG A 8 -17.77 -11.88 -9.51
N GLU A 9 -16.83 -12.26 -10.38
CA GLU A 9 -16.83 -13.58 -11.03
C GLU A 9 -16.77 -14.71 -9.99
N LEU A 10 -15.86 -14.63 -9.03
CA LEU A 10 -15.72 -15.63 -7.96
C LEU A 10 -16.99 -15.73 -7.11
N TYR A 11 -17.64 -14.59 -6.85
CA TYR A 11 -18.90 -14.55 -6.09
C TYR A 11 -20.06 -15.17 -6.89
N GLU A 12 -20.21 -14.82 -8.16
CA GLU A 12 -21.27 -15.36 -9.04
C GLU A 12 -21.11 -16.87 -9.27
N ARG A 13 -19.87 -17.37 -9.31
CA ARG A 13 -19.53 -18.81 -9.35
C ARG A 13 -19.72 -19.53 -8.01
N LYS A 14 -19.98 -18.79 -6.93
CA LYS A 14 -20.07 -19.30 -5.56
C LYS A 14 -18.75 -19.91 -5.04
N GLU A 15 -17.62 -19.53 -5.62
CA GLU A 15 -16.28 -19.89 -5.13
C GLU A 15 -15.98 -19.14 -3.83
N ILE A 16 -16.49 -17.91 -3.71
CA ILE A 16 -16.45 -17.13 -2.47
C ILE A 16 -17.85 -16.73 -2.03
N LYS A 17 -18.02 -16.51 -0.71
CA LYS A 17 -19.26 -16.00 -0.13
C LYS A 17 -19.09 -14.60 0.44
N ARG A 18 -17.87 -14.25 0.83
CA ARG A 18 -17.50 -12.97 1.42
C ARG A 18 -16.23 -12.45 0.77
N PHE A 19 -16.06 -11.13 0.76
CA PHE A 19 -14.77 -10.52 0.45
C PHE A 19 -14.53 -9.26 1.27
N ALA A 20 -13.26 -8.92 1.45
CA ALA A 20 -12.84 -7.66 2.06
C ALA A 20 -11.91 -6.89 1.13
N VAL A 21 -12.14 -5.59 0.98
CA VAL A 21 -11.16 -4.63 0.46
C VAL A 21 -10.41 -4.02 1.64
N VAL A 22 -9.13 -4.34 1.77
CA VAL A 22 -8.22 -3.78 2.77
C VAL A 22 -7.48 -2.62 2.14
N CYS A 23 -7.67 -1.41 2.67
CA CYS A 23 -7.11 -0.19 2.10
C CYS A 23 -6.67 0.79 3.19
N LEU A 24 -6.01 1.88 2.78
CA LEU A 24 -5.70 2.99 3.69
C LEU A 24 -6.99 3.72 4.13
N PRO A 25 -7.03 4.29 5.35
CA PRO A 25 -8.24 4.91 5.90
C PRO A 25 -8.94 5.94 5.00
N HIS A 26 -8.17 6.70 4.23
CA HIS A 26 -8.67 7.78 3.36
C HIS A 26 -9.30 7.25 2.06
N LEU A 27 -9.10 5.98 1.72
CA LEU A 27 -9.66 5.35 0.52
C LEU A 27 -10.96 4.59 0.81
N CYS A 28 -11.30 4.36 2.08
CA CYS A 28 -12.44 3.52 2.45
C CYS A 28 -13.78 4.03 1.86
N ASP A 29 -14.04 5.33 1.97
CA ASP A 29 -15.28 5.93 1.50
C ASP A 29 -15.35 5.89 -0.05
N GLN A 30 -14.24 6.18 -0.74
CA GLN A 30 -14.14 6.04 -2.20
C GLN A 30 -14.44 4.60 -2.65
N TRP A 31 -13.86 3.59 -1.99
CA TRP A 31 -14.13 2.19 -2.32
C TRP A 31 -15.58 1.80 -2.11
N GLN A 32 -16.25 2.36 -1.10
CA GLN A 32 -17.67 2.10 -0.86
C GLN A 32 -18.52 2.66 -1.98
N ASP A 33 -18.26 3.90 -2.39
CA ASP A 33 -18.94 4.54 -3.50
C ASP A 33 -18.73 3.79 -4.81
N GLU A 34 -17.51 3.32 -5.08
CA GLU A 34 -17.20 2.54 -6.28
C GLU A 34 -17.90 1.17 -6.30
N LEU A 35 -17.89 0.44 -5.18
CA LEU A 35 -18.58 -0.85 -5.05
C LEU A 35 -20.09 -0.68 -5.23
N LYS A 36 -20.68 0.36 -4.62
CA LYS A 36 -22.11 0.65 -4.73
C LYS A 36 -22.50 1.07 -6.14
N SER A 37 -21.80 2.05 -6.72
CA SER A 37 -22.16 2.63 -8.02
C SER A 37 -21.89 1.69 -9.20
N LYS A 38 -20.77 0.96 -9.20
CA LYS A 38 -20.35 0.15 -10.35
C LYS A 38 -20.80 -1.31 -10.25
N PHE A 39 -20.98 -1.82 -9.03
CA PHE A 39 -21.26 -3.24 -8.79
C PHE A 39 -22.57 -3.47 -8.02
N GLY A 40 -23.24 -2.43 -7.52
CA GLY A 40 -24.44 -2.58 -6.70
C GLY A 40 -24.18 -3.28 -5.36
N VAL A 41 -22.92 -3.33 -4.91
CA VAL A 41 -22.53 -4.03 -3.69
C VAL A 41 -22.54 -3.06 -2.52
N GLU A 42 -23.39 -3.33 -1.53
CA GLU A 42 -23.42 -2.59 -0.27
C GLU A 42 -22.41 -3.18 0.71
N ALA A 43 -21.19 -2.65 0.68
CA ALA A 43 -20.13 -3.03 1.61
C ALA A 43 -20.12 -2.15 2.87
N VAL A 44 -19.84 -2.75 4.03
CA VAL A 44 -19.68 -2.02 5.29
C VAL A 44 -18.25 -1.52 5.46
N ILE A 45 -18.08 -0.29 5.94
CA ILE A 45 -16.75 0.24 6.28
C ILE A 45 -16.42 -0.11 7.72
N ILE A 46 -15.34 -0.87 7.93
CA ILE A 46 -14.81 -1.22 9.25
C ILE A 46 -13.51 -0.44 9.48
N ARG A 47 -13.61 0.61 10.31
CA ARG A 47 -12.50 1.43 10.80
C ARG A 47 -12.76 1.84 12.24
N SER A 48 -11.78 2.45 12.90
CA SER A 48 -11.88 2.84 14.32
C SER A 48 -13.16 3.63 14.64
N GLY A 49 -13.61 4.52 13.75
CA GLY A 49 -14.81 5.33 13.95
C GLY A 49 -16.14 4.62 13.69
N THR A 50 -16.16 3.46 13.03
CA THR A 50 -17.40 2.75 12.64
C THR A 50 -17.58 1.43 13.36
N ALA A 51 -16.50 0.81 13.85
CA ALA A 51 -16.50 -0.52 14.43
C ALA A 51 -17.50 -0.68 15.58
N THR A 52 -17.52 0.25 16.55
CA THR A 52 -18.44 0.18 17.70
C THR A 52 -19.91 0.25 17.29
N ALA A 53 -20.24 1.03 16.25
CA ALA A 53 -21.61 1.11 15.75
C ALA A 53 -22.02 -0.20 15.06
N LEU A 54 -21.11 -0.81 14.30
CA LEU A 54 -21.33 -2.09 13.63
C LEU A 54 -21.43 -3.24 14.64
N GLU A 55 -20.61 -3.26 15.69
CA GLU A 55 -20.66 -4.27 16.76
C GLU A 55 -22.01 -4.28 17.50
N ARG A 56 -22.73 -3.15 17.54
CA ARG A 56 -24.09 -3.07 18.11
C ARG A 56 -25.17 -3.66 17.20
N GLN A 57 -24.88 -3.84 15.91
CA GLN A 57 -25.83 -4.37 14.92
C GLN A 57 -25.75 -5.89 14.77
N ILE A 58 -24.67 -6.52 15.27
CA ILE A 58 -24.42 -7.95 15.14
C ILE A 58 -24.87 -8.71 16.39
N ARG A 59 -25.01 -10.04 16.27
CA ARG A 59 -25.45 -10.86 17.40
C ARG A 59 -24.39 -10.91 18.50
N VAL A 60 -24.82 -11.15 19.73
CA VAL A 60 -23.92 -11.37 20.86
C VAL A 60 -22.99 -12.55 20.54
N HIS A 61 -21.68 -12.36 20.74
CA HIS A 61 -20.61 -13.31 20.40
C HIS A 61 -20.34 -13.53 18.90
N GLU A 62 -20.95 -12.75 18.01
CA GLU A 62 -20.59 -12.75 16.59
C GLU A 62 -19.35 -11.87 16.33
N ASN A 63 -18.52 -12.27 15.37
CA ASN A 63 -17.37 -11.49 14.97
C ASN A 63 -17.73 -10.51 13.85
N ILE A 64 -17.32 -9.24 13.97
CA ILE A 64 -17.57 -8.20 12.96
C ILE A 64 -17.07 -8.58 11.56
N PHE A 65 -15.96 -9.31 11.46
CA PHE A 65 -15.39 -9.75 10.17
C PHE A 65 -16.13 -10.93 9.54
N ARG A 66 -17.04 -11.59 10.26
CA ARG A 66 -17.90 -12.66 9.74
C ARG A 66 -19.33 -12.22 9.48
N ALA A 67 -19.82 -11.29 10.29
CA ALA A 67 -21.22 -10.86 10.26
C ALA A 67 -21.62 -10.21 8.92
N PHE A 68 -20.68 -9.52 8.28
CA PHE A 68 -20.93 -8.81 7.02
C PHE A 68 -20.22 -9.50 5.85
N PRO A 69 -20.92 -9.81 4.74
CA PRO A 69 -20.31 -10.52 3.62
C PRO A 69 -19.37 -9.66 2.79
N PHE A 70 -19.65 -8.37 2.67
CA PHE A 70 -18.86 -7.43 1.86
C PHE A 70 -18.33 -6.31 2.76
N GLN A 71 -17.02 -6.19 2.82
CA GLN A 71 -16.36 -5.34 3.80
C GLN A 71 -15.31 -4.46 3.14
N ILE A 72 -15.17 -3.24 3.65
CA ILE A 72 -14.05 -2.35 3.35
C ILE A 72 -13.38 -2.05 4.68
N ILE A 73 -12.13 -2.44 4.84
CA ILE A 73 -11.46 -2.47 6.12
C ILE A 73 -10.21 -1.59 6.06
N SER A 74 -10.11 -0.67 7.00
CA SER A 74 -8.88 0.09 7.17
C SER A 74 -7.76 -0.84 7.64
N ILE A 75 -6.67 -0.93 6.88
CA ILE A 75 -5.51 -1.74 7.27
C ILE A 75 -4.93 -1.27 8.61
N ASP A 76 -5.02 0.02 8.90
CA ASP A 76 -4.53 0.60 10.15
C ASP A 76 -5.39 0.23 11.36
N TYR A 77 -6.66 -0.16 11.13
CA TYR A 77 -7.53 -0.69 12.16
C TYR A 77 -7.17 -2.14 12.54
N ILE A 78 -6.79 -2.97 11.55
CA ILE A 78 -6.56 -4.40 11.74
C ILE A 78 -5.09 -4.81 11.92
N LYS A 79 -4.11 -3.94 11.63
CA LYS A 79 -2.69 -4.30 11.72
C LYS A 79 -2.15 -4.47 13.14
N THR A 80 -2.84 -3.99 14.18
CA THR A 80 -2.31 -3.91 15.55
C THR A 80 -3.11 -4.72 16.58
N GLY A 81 -2.40 -5.24 17.59
CA GLY A 81 -2.98 -5.83 18.79
C GLY A 81 -3.86 -7.06 18.49
N ASN A 82 -4.86 -7.30 19.36
CA ASN A 82 -5.75 -8.45 19.23
C ASN A 82 -6.55 -8.46 17.92
N LYS A 83 -6.80 -7.27 17.32
CA LYS A 83 -7.56 -7.15 16.07
C LYS A 83 -6.89 -7.86 14.90
N ARG A 84 -5.56 -7.91 14.88
CA ARG A 84 -4.79 -8.63 13.85
C ARG A 84 -5.12 -10.12 13.86
N GLN A 85 -4.98 -10.76 15.02
CA GLN A 85 -5.23 -12.19 15.14
C GLN A 85 -6.69 -12.51 14.85
N VAL A 86 -7.60 -11.73 15.44
CA VAL A 86 -9.04 -11.86 15.20
C VAL A 86 -9.39 -11.72 13.72
N PHE A 87 -8.76 -10.79 12.99
CA PHE A 87 -8.96 -10.67 11.56
C PHE A 87 -8.39 -11.87 10.80
N ILE A 88 -7.18 -12.33 11.09
CA ILE A 88 -6.58 -13.51 10.45
C ILE A 88 -7.45 -14.75 10.63
N ASP A 89 -8.07 -14.92 11.79
CA ASP A 89 -8.92 -16.08 12.11
C ASP A 89 -10.30 -16.02 11.44
N HIS A 90 -10.74 -14.83 11.05
CA HIS A 90 -12.13 -14.59 10.63
C HIS A 90 -12.27 -13.88 9.28
N CYS A 91 -11.17 -13.61 8.60
CA CYS A 91 -11.20 -12.88 7.35
C CYS A 91 -12.00 -13.61 6.26
N PRO A 92 -12.55 -12.87 5.28
CA PRO A 92 -13.21 -13.45 4.12
C PRO A 92 -12.31 -14.35 3.26
N GLU A 93 -12.93 -15.18 2.42
CA GLU A 93 -12.24 -16.09 1.50
C GLU A 93 -11.42 -15.32 0.44
N LEU A 94 -11.86 -14.12 0.06
CA LEU A 94 -11.13 -13.18 -0.79
C LEU A 94 -10.74 -11.90 -0.05
N ILE A 95 -9.46 -11.56 -0.10
CA ILE A 95 -8.93 -10.28 0.35
C ILE A 95 -8.32 -9.55 -0.85
N ILE A 96 -8.80 -8.33 -1.07
CA ILE A 96 -8.24 -7.39 -2.02
C ILE A 96 -7.49 -6.33 -1.23
N VAL A 97 -6.20 -6.14 -1.50
CA VAL A 97 -5.37 -5.14 -0.81
C VAL A 97 -5.10 -4.01 -1.79
N ASP A 98 -5.57 -2.82 -1.46
CA ASP A 98 -5.23 -1.61 -2.19
C ASP A 98 -3.96 -0.96 -1.65
N GLU A 99 -3.25 -0.27 -2.53
CA GLU A 99 -1.91 0.28 -2.28
C GLU A 99 -0.96 -0.72 -1.60
N ALA A 100 -0.90 -1.93 -2.16
CA ALA A 100 -0.14 -3.06 -1.62
C ALA A 100 1.35 -2.74 -1.40
N HIS A 101 1.90 -1.74 -2.11
CA HIS A 101 3.25 -1.24 -1.89
C HIS A 101 3.48 -0.74 -0.45
N THR A 102 2.43 -0.25 0.22
CA THR A 102 2.49 0.18 1.63
C THR A 102 2.58 -0.97 2.63
N CYS A 103 2.49 -2.21 2.14
CA CYS A 103 2.61 -3.45 2.91
C CYS A 103 3.87 -4.23 2.57
N ALA A 104 4.74 -3.71 1.71
CA ALA A 104 6.04 -4.31 1.44
C ALA A 104 6.92 -4.33 2.70
N ARG A 105 7.81 -5.32 2.80
CA ARG A 105 8.80 -5.42 3.89
C ARG A 105 9.74 -4.19 3.81
N PRO A 106 9.73 -3.29 4.80
CA PRO A 106 10.55 -2.08 4.72
C PRO A 106 12.01 -2.43 4.94
N ALA A 107 12.90 -1.77 4.19
CA ALA A 107 14.36 -1.90 4.37
C ALA A 107 14.90 -1.22 5.64
N GLY A 108 14.05 -0.56 6.43
CA GLY A 108 14.44 0.22 7.61
C GLY A 108 13.35 0.26 8.69
N ALA A 109 13.52 1.18 9.64
CA ALA A 109 12.67 1.29 10.83
C ALA A 109 11.31 1.98 10.54
N ASN A 110 10.49 1.38 9.68
CA ASN A 110 9.10 1.78 9.50
C ASN A 110 8.16 0.78 10.20
N ASN A 111 7.98 0.96 11.52
CA ASN A 111 7.17 0.04 12.34
C ASN A 111 5.75 -0.13 11.81
N SER A 112 5.13 0.95 11.32
CA SER A 112 3.78 0.91 10.75
C SER A 112 3.71 0.00 9.52
N GLN A 113 4.65 0.16 8.59
CA GLN A 113 4.74 -0.67 7.39
C GLN A 113 5.11 -2.12 7.74
N GLN A 114 5.98 -2.34 8.73
CA GLN A 114 6.29 -3.70 9.22
C GLN A 114 5.04 -4.41 9.74
N LEU A 115 4.17 -3.72 10.49
CA LEU A 115 2.92 -4.31 10.98
C LEU A 115 1.96 -4.66 9.84
N ARG A 116 1.84 -3.79 8.82
CA ARG A 116 1.05 -4.08 7.61
C ARG A 116 1.62 -5.27 6.84
N TYR A 117 2.94 -5.33 6.69
CA TYR A 117 3.65 -6.47 6.10
C TYR A 117 3.35 -7.77 6.83
N HIS A 118 3.54 -7.82 8.15
CA HIS A 118 3.28 -9.04 8.93
C HIS A 118 1.83 -9.47 8.92
N LEU A 119 0.88 -8.53 8.87
CA LEU A 119 -0.54 -8.85 8.71
C LEU A 119 -0.78 -9.59 7.38
N LEU A 120 -0.36 -9.01 6.26
CA LEU A 120 -0.60 -9.61 4.94
C LEU A 120 0.21 -10.87 4.71
N HIS A 121 1.44 -10.92 5.20
CA HIS A 121 2.27 -12.12 5.14
C HIS A 121 1.55 -13.31 5.78
N ASP A 122 0.99 -13.15 6.98
CA ASP A 122 0.33 -14.27 7.67
C ASP A 122 -0.98 -14.66 6.98
N ILE A 123 -1.73 -13.70 6.45
CA ILE A 123 -2.90 -13.95 5.60
C ILE A 123 -2.50 -14.76 4.36
N SER A 124 -1.39 -14.40 3.72
CA SER A 124 -0.93 -15.05 2.49
C SER A 124 -0.38 -16.46 2.70
N ARG A 125 -0.22 -16.90 3.96
CA ARG A 125 0.15 -18.28 4.31
C ARG A 125 -1.06 -19.16 4.64
N LYS A 126 -2.27 -18.60 4.71
CA LYS A 126 -3.49 -19.38 4.93
C LYS A 126 -3.77 -20.25 3.69
N GLU A 127 -4.12 -21.50 3.94
CA GLU A 127 -4.67 -22.37 2.91
C GLU A 127 -6.01 -21.82 2.42
N ASP A 128 -6.30 -22.01 1.13
CA ASP A 128 -7.53 -21.58 0.46
C ASP A 128 -7.86 -20.07 0.55
N GLN A 129 -6.87 -19.22 0.85
CA GLN A 129 -7.04 -17.78 0.87
C GLN A 129 -6.77 -17.17 -0.51
N HIS A 130 -7.78 -16.56 -1.11
CA HIS A 130 -7.57 -15.73 -2.29
C HIS A 130 -7.05 -14.36 -1.86
N LEU A 131 -5.90 -13.95 -2.42
CA LEU A 131 -5.26 -12.67 -2.16
C LEU A 131 -5.01 -11.94 -3.48
N LEU A 132 -5.58 -10.74 -3.62
CA LEU A 132 -5.36 -9.86 -4.77
C LEU A 132 -4.67 -8.59 -4.30
N LEU A 133 -3.46 -8.33 -4.82
CA LEU A 133 -2.68 -7.15 -4.49
C LEU A 133 -2.82 -6.11 -5.60
N LEU A 134 -3.35 -4.94 -5.27
CA LEU A 134 -3.51 -3.80 -6.18
C LEU A 134 -2.47 -2.74 -5.83
N THR A 135 -1.75 -2.25 -6.83
CA THR A 135 -0.81 -1.14 -6.68
C THR A 135 -0.50 -0.51 -8.03
N ALA A 136 -0.56 0.81 -8.10
CA ALA A 136 -0.09 1.55 -9.27
C ALA A 136 1.44 1.64 -9.31
N THR A 137 2.08 1.58 -8.13
CA THR A 137 3.51 1.76 -7.92
C THR A 137 4.05 0.58 -7.10
N PRO A 138 4.40 -0.55 -7.72
CA PRO A 138 4.70 -1.77 -6.99
C PRO A 138 5.92 -1.66 -6.06
N HIS A 139 6.79 -0.67 -6.26
CA HIS A 139 7.87 -0.36 -5.33
C HIS A 139 8.45 1.05 -5.53
N SER A 140 9.12 1.54 -4.48
CA SER A 140 9.86 2.80 -4.42
C SER A 140 11.20 2.80 -5.19
N GLY A 141 11.41 1.85 -6.11
CA GLY A 141 12.71 1.56 -6.71
C GLY A 141 13.58 0.56 -5.93
N LYS A 142 13.13 0.07 -4.77
CA LYS A 142 13.88 -0.92 -3.96
C LYS A 142 13.49 -2.35 -4.29
N GLN A 143 14.48 -3.16 -4.70
CA GLN A 143 14.30 -4.56 -5.07
C GLN A 143 13.68 -5.41 -3.95
N ALA A 144 14.15 -5.24 -2.70
CA ALA A 144 13.69 -6.03 -1.56
C ALA A 144 12.21 -5.80 -1.22
N GLU A 145 11.72 -4.56 -1.35
CA GLU A 145 10.30 -4.24 -1.13
C GLU A 145 9.43 -4.99 -2.15
N PHE A 146 9.83 -4.96 -3.42
CA PHE A 146 9.11 -5.66 -4.48
C PHE A 146 9.13 -7.18 -4.32
N GLN A 147 10.29 -7.77 -4.01
CA GLN A 147 10.43 -9.21 -3.74
C GLN A 147 9.54 -9.67 -2.59
N SER A 148 9.41 -8.86 -1.53
CA SER A 148 8.55 -9.21 -0.41
C SER A 148 7.07 -9.31 -0.80
N LEU A 149 6.60 -8.48 -1.74
CA LEU A 149 5.24 -8.58 -2.28
C LEU A 149 5.06 -9.82 -3.14
N LEU A 150 6.04 -10.16 -3.97
CA LEU A 150 6.02 -11.42 -4.73
C LEU A 150 6.00 -12.64 -3.80
N GLY A 151 6.73 -12.57 -2.68
CA GLY A 151 6.74 -13.59 -1.63
C GLY A 151 5.39 -13.85 -0.97
N MET A 152 4.50 -12.85 -0.97
CA MET A 152 3.11 -12.99 -0.52
C MET A 152 2.27 -13.78 -1.53
N LEU A 153 2.53 -13.63 -2.84
CA LEU A 153 1.84 -14.40 -3.88
C LEU A 153 2.31 -15.86 -3.88
N LYS A 154 3.63 -16.06 -3.84
CA LYS A 154 4.25 -17.38 -3.71
C LYS A 154 5.58 -17.25 -2.97
N PRO A 155 5.83 -18.03 -1.90
CA PRO A 155 7.05 -17.91 -1.10
C PRO A 155 8.34 -18.02 -1.92
N ASP A 156 8.35 -18.87 -2.95
CA ASP A 156 9.54 -19.07 -3.80
C ASP A 156 9.92 -17.81 -4.59
N TYR A 157 8.96 -16.94 -4.91
CA TYR A 157 9.22 -15.74 -5.70
C TYR A 157 9.97 -14.66 -4.91
N GLU A 158 9.97 -14.72 -3.58
CA GLU A 158 10.73 -13.76 -2.74
C GLU A 158 12.24 -13.83 -3.01
N LYS A 159 12.73 -15.01 -3.39
CA LYS A 159 14.16 -15.25 -3.66
C LYS A 159 14.58 -14.84 -5.07
N ILE A 160 13.63 -14.51 -5.94
CA ILE A 160 13.91 -14.22 -7.35
C ILE A 160 14.22 -12.75 -7.51
N GLU A 161 15.41 -12.44 -8.02
CA GLU A 161 15.75 -11.10 -8.47
C GLU A 161 15.33 -10.93 -9.94
N ILE A 162 14.30 -10.12 -10.21
CA ILE A 162 13.74 -9.96 -11.57
C ILE A 162 14.78 -9.53 -12.62
N ILE A 163 15.74 -8.70 -12.22
CA ILE A 163 16.74 -8.15 -13.15
C ILE A 163 17.68 -9.25 -13.65
N SER A 164 18.11 -10.13 -12.74
CA SER A 164 19.07 -11.21 -13.00
C SER A 164 18.40 -12.56 -13.30
N SER A 165 17.07 -12.65 -13.21
CA SER A 165 16.36 -13.91 -13.37
C SER A 165 16.25 -14.39 -14.82
N SER A 166 16.10 -15.70 -14.95
CA SER A 166 15.92 -16.38 -16.23
C SER A 166 14.59 -16.00 -16.89
N GLU A 167 14.50 -16.16 -18.21
CA GLU A 167 13.25 -15.97 -18.94
C GLU A 167 12.12 -16.86 -18.41
N LYS A 168 12.44 -18.08 -17.96
CA LYS A 168 11.48 -19.03 -17.39
C LYS A 168 10.88 -18.50 -16.09
N GLU A 169 11.70 -17.99 -15.18
CA GLU A 169 11.25 -17.42 -13.91
C GLU A 169 10.39 -16.17 -14.13
N ARG A 170 10.81 -15.29 -15.06
CA ARG A 170 10.02 -14.11 -15.43
C ARG A 170 8.66 -14.49 -16.02
N LYS A 171 8.61 -15.51 -16.89
CA LYS A 171 7.36 -16.05 -17.43
C LYS A 171 6.46 -16.64 -16.34
N ASP A 172 7.03 -17.28 -15.33
CA ASP A 172 6.24 -17.85 -14.24
C ASP A 172 5.63 -16.76 -13.35
N ILE A 173 6.43 -15.76 -12.95
CA ILE A 173 5.96 -14.58 -12.20
C ILE A 173 4.88 -13.83 -12.99
N ALA A 174 5.06 -13.67 -14.31
CA ALA A 174 4.12 -12.96 -15.17
C ALA A 174 2.71 -13.58 -15.20
N LYS A 175 2.54 -14.86 -14.84
CA LYS A 175 1.20 -15.47 -14.71
C LYS A 175 0.41 -14.90 -13.52
N CYS A 176 1.10 -14.42 -12.50
CA CYS A 176 0.53 -13.88 -11.27
C CYS A 176 0.56 -12.35 -11.22
N PHE A 177 1.06 -11.70 -12.27
CA PHE A 177 1.28 -10.26 -12.32
C PHE A 177 0.68 -9.67 -13.59
N VAL A 178 -0.31 -8.79 -13.42
CA VAL A 178 -0.96 -8.08 -14.53
C VAL A 178 -0.60 -6.61 -14.46
N GLN A 179 0.07 -6.11 -15.50
CA GLN A 179 0.37 -4.69 -15.65
C GLN A 179 -0.05 -4.23 -17.04
N ARG A 180 -0.87 -3.18 -17.08
CA ARG A 180 -1.28 -2.51 -18.32
C ARG A 180 -0.72 -1.09 -18.29
N ARG A 181 0.02 -0.71 -19.33
CA ARG A 181 0.49 0.68 -19.47
C ARG A 181 -0.52 1.45 -20.30
N ARG A 182 -0.53 2.77 -20.11
CA ARG A 182 -1.38 3.68 -20.88
C ARG A 182 -1.23 3.49 -22.39
N ALA A 183 0.00 3.29 -22.87
CA ALA A 183 0.28 2.97 -24.27
C ALA A 183 -0.41 1.68 -24.77
N ASP A 184 -0.60 0.70 -23.89
CA ASP A 184 -1.25 -0.57 -24.22
C ASP A 184 -2.80 -0.43 -24.28
N VAL A 185 -3.36 0.68 -23.75
CA VAL A 185 -4.82 0.96 -23.71
C VAL A 185 -5.25 2.03 -24.72
N VAL A 186 -4.30 2.81 -25.27
CA VAL A 186 -4.57 3.82 -26.32
C VAL A 186 -5.24 3.19 -27.55
N LYS A 187 -4.82 1.97 -27.92
CA LYS A 187 -5.42 1.17 -29.00
C LYS A 187 -6.08 -0.07 -28.39
N TRP A 188 -7.25 0.11 -27.81
CA TRP A 188 -7.98 -0.99 -27.19
C TRP A 188 -9.32 -1.19 -27.88
N LEU A 189 -9.61 -2.42 -28.33
CA LEU A 189 -10.83 -2.80 -29.07
C LEU A 189 -11.17 -1.94 -30.31
N GLY A 190 -10.16 -1.36 -30.96
CA GLY A 190 -10.38 -0.52 -32.16
C GLY A 190 -10.88 0.90 -31.87
N GLU A 191 -10.98 1.28 -30.59
CA GLU A 191 -11.27 2.65 -30.16
C GLU A 191 -9.96 3.36 -29.75
N GLU A 192 -9.76 4.58 -30.24
CA GLU A 192 -8.65 5.44 -29.81
C GLU A 192 -9.06 6.19 -28.53
N THR A 193 -8.59 5.70 -27.38
CA THR A 193 -8.79 6.38 -26.11
C THR A 193 -7.87 7.60 -26.05
N LYS A 194 -8.44 8.81 -26.18
CA LYS A 194 -7.66 10.06 -26.11
C LYS A 194 -7.23 10.35 -24.68
N PHE A 195 -5.95 10.15 -24.44
CA PHE A 195 -5.29 10.55 -23.22
C PHE A 195 -4.63 11.93 -23.42
N PRO A 196 -4.63 12.83 -22.42
CA PRO A 196 -3.85 14.07 -22.53
C PRO A 196 -2.37 13.74 -22.69
N ASP A 197 -1.70 14.49 -23.56
CA ASP A 197 -0.25 14.40 -23.72
C ASP A 197 0.43 14.88 -22.44
N ARG A 198 1.41 14.11 -21.97
CA ARG A 198 2.21 14.49 -20.81
C ARG A 198 3.25 15.51 -21.26
N ILE A 199 3.00 16.78 -20.98
CA ILE A 199 3.97 17.85 -21.15
C ILE A 199 4.75 17.99 -19.84
N SER A 200 5.82 17.21 -19.65
CA SER A 200 6.78 17.46 -18.56
C SER A 200 7.76 18.54 -19.03
N THR A 201 7.46 19.79 -18.70
CA THR A 201 8.44 20.87 -18.89
C THR A 201 9.16 21.04 -17.56
N ASP A 202 10.40 20.57 -17.49
CA ASP A 202 11.28 20.97 -16.40
C ASP A 202 11.71 22.40 -16.69
N ARG A 203 11.21 23.34 -15.89
CA ARG A 203 11.64 24.74 -15.96
C ARG A 203 12.70 24.96 -14.91
N ASP A 204 13.91 25.18 -15.37
CA ASP A 204 14.97 25.71 -14.52
C ASP A 204 14.57 27.11 -14.06
N TYR A 205 14.77 27.40 -12.78
CA TYR A 205 14.65 28.74 -12.23
C TYR A 205 16.01 29.14 -11.69
N GLU A 206 16.40 30.38 -11.96
CA GLU A 206 17.60 30.93 -11.33
C GLU A 206 17.30 31.17 -9.85
N VAL A 207 18.14 30.58 -9.00
CA VAL A 207 18.09 30.82 -7.57
C VAL A 207 18.56 32.25 -7.32
N GLY A 208 17.67 33.09 -6.79
CA GLY A 208 18.01 34.47 -6.43
C GLY A 208 19.14 34.51 -5.41
N LYS A 209 20.01 35.52 -5.50
CA LYS A 209 21.21 35.66 -4.66
C LYS A 209 20.92 35.52 -3.16
N GLU A 210 19.85 36.16 -2.68
CA GLU A 210 19.42 36.10 -1.27
C GLU A 210 19.09 34.67 -0.80
N TYR A 211 18.41 33.88 -1.65
CA TYR A 211 18.14 32.49 -1.34
C TYR A 211 19.42 31.65 -1.39
N GLY A 212 20.29 31.90 -2.37
CA GLY A 212 21.58 31.22 -2.49
C GLY A 212 22.45 31.44 -1.25
N ASP A 213 22.50 32.67 -0.73
CA ASP A 213 23.25 33.02 0.47
C ASP A 213 22.67 32.29 1.70
N ILE A 214 21.35 32.33 1.92
CA ILE A 214 20.69 31.61 3.01
C ILE A 214 20.91 30.08 2.91
N PHE A 215 20.80 29.53 1.70
CA PHE A 215 21.01 28.10 1.46
C PHE A 215 22.45 27.68 1.78
N ASN A 216 23.43 28.50 1.38
CA ASN A 216 24.84 28.27 1.70
C ASN A 216 25.12 28.40 3.20
N ASP A 217 24.48 29.35 3.89
CA ASP A 217 24.59 29.49 5.35
C ASP A 217 24.01 28.27 6.08
N ILE A 218 22.87 27.76 5.63
CA ILE A 218 22.27 26.52 6.16
C ILE A 218 23.20 25.32 5.90
N LEU A 219 23.79 25.23 4.72
CA LEU A 219 24.75 24.17 4.38
C LEU A 219 26.02 24.25 5.23
N ALA A 220 26.56 25.45 5.46
CA ALA A 220 27.73 25.67 6.30
C ALA A 220 27.43 25.26 7.75
N TYR A 221 26.30 25.70 8.30
CA TYR A 221 25.84 25.33 9.63
C TYR A 221 25.63 23.81 9.79
N ALA A 222 24.99 23.17 8.82
CA ALA A 222 24.80 21.72 8.84
C ALA A 222 26.14 20.95 8.81
N ARG A 223 27.12 21.44 8.04
CA ARG A 223 28.47 20.87 8.00
C ARG A 223 29.21 21.04 9.32
N GLU A 224 29.10 22.19 9.97
CA GLU A 224 29.69 22.44 11.28
C GLU A 224 29.11 21.52 12.36
N ILE A 225 27.78 21.31 12.38
CA ILE A 225 27.14 20.35 13.30
C ILE A 225 27.70 18.94 13.09
N VAL A 226 27.79 18.48 11.84
CA VAL A 226 28.28 17.13 11.54
C VAL A 226 29.75 16.99 11.93
N ALA A 227 30.56 18.01 11.69
CA ALA A 227 31.98 18.06 12.07
C ALA A 227 32.19 18.10 13.59
N ALA A 228 31.39 18.87 14.33
CA ALA A 228 31.41 18.92 15.79
C ALA A 228 30.94 17.61 16.46
N SER A 229 30.18 16.78 15.72
CA SER A 229 29.65 15.50 16.19
C SER A 229 30.60 14.30 15.99
N SER A 230 31.86 14.53 15.59
CA SER A 230 32.83 13.51 15.14
C SER A 230 33.37 12.55 16.23
N GLY A 231 32.63 12.33 17.32
CA GLY A 231 32.99 11.40 18.40
C GLY A 231 31.96 10.29 18.71
N ASP A 232 30.73 10.37 18.20
CA ASP A 232 29.69 9.37 18.53
C ASP A 232 28.72 9.17 17.35
N GLY A 233 28.97 8.12 16.55
CA GLY A 233 28.28 7.84 15.28
C GLY A 233 26.77 7.61 15.37
N ARG A 234 26.20 7.50 16.58
CA ARG A 234 24.73 7.45 16.80
C ARG A 234 24.07 8.83 16.86
N LYS A 235 24.77 9.89 17.27
CA LYS A 235 24.21 11.26 17.38
C LYS A 235 24.18 12.02 16.06
N GLN A 236 25.08 11.71 15.12
CA GLN A 236 25.16 12.37 13.81
C GLN A 236 23.87 12.26 12.97
N ARG A 237 23.15 11.14 13.08
CA ARG A 237 21.94 10.90 12.27
C ARG A 237 20.69 11.56 12.86
N TYR A 238 20.64 11.78 14.17
CA TYR A 238 19.49 12.41 14.84
C TYR A 238 19.53 13.95 14.72
N SER A 239 20.71 14.57 14.89
CA SER A 239 20.86 16.03 14.75
C SER A 239 20.56 16.58 13.35
N TYR A 240 20.75 15.77 12.29
CA TYR A 240 20.47 16.17 10.92
C TYR A 240 18.96 16.33 10.64
N TRP A 241 18.11 15.54 11.32
CA TRP A 241 16.65 15.59 11.14
C TRP A 241 15.97 16.57 12.11
N ASP A 242 16.44 16.68 13.36
CA ASP A 242 15.89 17.65 14.33
C ASP A 242 16.11 19.11 13.89
N SER A 243 17.26 19.41 13.28
CA SER A 243 17.56 20.78 12.82
C SER A 243 16.74 21.21 11.60
N MET A 244 16.22 20.25 10.80
CA MET A 244 15.30 20.54 9.70
C MET A 244 13.83 20.65 10.15
N ALA A 245 13.43 19.98 11.25
CA ALA A 245 12.05 19.98 11.72
C ALA A 245 11.70 21.22 12.58
N ASP A 246 12.61 21.66 13.44
CA ASP A 246 12.32 22.67 14.48
C ASP A 246 12.22 24.13 13.97
N ARG A 247 12.52 24.39 12.69
CA ARG A 247 12.40 25.73 12.09
C ARG A 247 11.10 26.00 11.33
N ASN A 248 10.28 24.99 11.07
CA ASN A 248 9.00 25.21 10.39
C ASN A 248 7.88 25.65 11.37
N GLU A 249 8.10 25.59 12.69
CA GLU A 249 7.14 26.01 13.72
C GLU A 249 7.32 27.45 14.24
N ARG A 250 8.31 28.23 13.74
CA ARG A 250 8.54 29.62 14.18
C ARG A 250 8.32 30.69 13.11
N LEU A 251 7.58 30.38 12.04
CA LEU A 251 7.16 31.34 11.02
C LEU A 251 5.62 31.47 10.88
N HIS A 252 4.90 31.25 12.00
CA HIS A 252 3.52 31.71 12.18
C HIS A 252 3.43 32.58 13.43
#